data_AF-A0A842W2K2-F1
#
_entry.id   AF-A0A842W2K2-F1
#
_cell.length_a   1.000
_cell.length_b   1.000
_cell.length_c   1.000
_cell.angle_alpha   90.00
_cell.angle_beta   90.00
_cell.angle_gamma   90.00
#
_symmetry.space_group_name_H-M   'P 1'
#
loop_
_entity.id
_entity.type
_entity.pdbx_description
1 polymer ?
#
loop_
_entity_poly.entity_id
_entity_poly.type
_entity_poly.pdbx_seq_one_letter_code
_entity_poly.pdbx_strand_id
1 'polypeptide(L)' 'MSSWKSNLKKKYDEHRHCPICGISIPPDKEFCSLECRDKYQGAQKKQNRSQWIMMALMIGMVVVMTVIMPMFGNG' A
#
# COMPACT_ATOMS: atom_id res chain seq x y z
N MET A 1 -36.30 8.57 -10.41
CA MET A 1 -34.85 8.82 -10.24
C MET A 1 -34.34 9.43 -11.55
N SER A 2 -34.01 10.71 -11.56
CA SER A 2 -33.96 11.53 -12.78
C SER A 2 -32.76 11.22 -13.71
N SER A 3 -33.07 10.92 -14.97
CA SER A 3 -32.18 10.59 -16.10
C SER A 3 -31.04 11.60 -16.34
N TRP A 4 -31.15 12.84 -15.86
CA TRP A 4 -30.14 13.88 -16.08
C TRP A 4 -28.84 13.66 -15.29
N LYS A 5 -28.89 12.97 -14.13
CA LYS A 5 -27.69 12.69 -13.33
C LYS A 5 -26.72 11.70 -14.01
N SER A 6 -27.22 10.78 -14.83
CA SER A 6 -26.38 9.74 -15.47
C SER A 6 -25.57 10.28 -16.65
N ASN A 7 -26.03 11.34 -17.33
CA ASN A 7 -25.29 11.97 -18.43
C ASN A 7 -24.14 12.86 -17.95
N LEU A 8 -24.27 13.50 -16.78
CA LEU A 8 -23.16 14.28 -16.19
C LEU A 8 -21.98 13.40 -15.78
N LYS A 9 -22.26 12.16 -15.32
CA LYS A 9 -21.23 11.20 -14.93
C LYS A 9 -20.33 10.78 -16.10
N LYS A 10 -20.83 10.85 -17.34
CA LYS A 10 -20.11 10.38 -18.53
C LYS A 10 -19.10 11.39 -19.08
N LYS A 11 -19.22 12.67 -18.73
CA LYS A 11 -18.39 13.76 -19.31
C LYS A 11 -17.11 14.03 -18.52
N TYR A 12 -17.06 13.59 -17.27
CA TYR A 12 -15.87 13.60 -16.43
C TYR A 12 -15.38 12.16 -16.34
N ASP A 13 -14.79 11.68 -17.44
CA ASP A 13 -14.04 10.43 -17.42
C ASP A 13 -13.12 10.40 -16.20
N GLU A 14 -13.14 9.27 -15.49
CA GLU A 14 -12.43 9.04 -14.24
C GLU A 14 -10.93 9.14 -14.51
N HIS A 15 -10.38 10.35 -14.43
CA HIS A 15 -8.97 10.59 -14.59
C HIS A 15 -8.26 10.08 -13.34
N ARG A 16 -7.34 9.14 -13.53
CA ARG A 16 -6.53 8.61 -12.45
C ARG A 16 -5.26 9.44 -12.34
N HIS A 17 -4.87 9.80 -11.11
CA HIS A 17 -3.62 10.50 -10.86
C HIS A 17 -2.49 9.49 -10.63
N CYS A 18 -1.28 9.82 -11.11
CA CYS A 18 -0.11 9.01 -10.79
C CYS A 18 0.14 9.02 -9.27
N PRO A 19 0.27 7.87 -8.61
CA PRO A 19 0.50 7.81 -7.16
C PRO A 19 1.86 8.38 -6.71
N ILE A 20 2.79 8.60 -7.64
CA ILE A 20 4.13 9.13 -7.34
C ILE A 20 4.29 10.57 -7.79
N CYS A 21 3.70 10.91 -8.94
CA CYS A 21 4.02 12.12 -9.68
C CYS A 21 2.82 13.11 -9.69
N GLY A 22 1.61 12.66 -9.34
CA GLY A 22 0.39 13.48 -9.29
C GLY A 22 -0.21 13.87 -10.65
N ILE A 23 0.48 13.57 -11.76
CA ILE A 23 0.05 13.89 -13.12
C ILE A 23 -1.24 13.12 -13.47
N SER A 24 -2.16 13.77 -14.18
CA SER A 24 -3.39 13.14 -14.70
C SER A 24 -3.05 12.14 -15.80
N ILE A 25 -3.49 10.90 -15.62
CA ILE A 25 -3.28 9.78 -16.52
C ILE A 25 -4.66 9.32 -17.03
N PRO A 26 -4.77 8.91 -18.31
CA PRO A 26 -5.97 8.23 -18.80
C PRO A 26 -6.30 7.00 -17.93
N PRO A 27 -7.58 6.65 -17.77
CA PRO A 27 -7.99 5.51 -16.95
C PRO A 27 -7.32 4.20 -17.37
N ASP A 28 -6.89 4.03 -18.61
CA ASP A 28 -6.21 2.81 -19.08
C ASP A 28 -4.76 2.62 -18.57
N LYS A 29 -4.12 3.67 -18.02
CA LYS A 29 -2.72 3.60 -17.60
C LYS A 29 -2.57 3.83 -16.09
N GLU A 30 -1.68 3.06 -15.46
CA GLU A 30 -1.45 3.12 -14.00
C GLU A 30 -0.31 4.07 -13.59
N PHE A 31 0.64 4.34 -14.50
CA PHE A 31 1.81 5.18 -14.24
C PHE A 31 2.03 6.18 -15.37
N CYS A 32 2.51 7.38 -15.03
CA CYS A 32 2.73 8.47 -15.99
C CYS A 32 3.95 8.20 -16.90
N SER A 33 4.96 7.52 -16.38
CA SER A 33 6.21 7.21 -17.09
C SER A 33 6.86 5.94 -16.53
N LEU A 34 7.83 5.38 -17.27
CA LEU A 34 8.66 4.28 -16.81
C LEU A 34 9.41 4.62 -15.51
N GLU A 35 9.80 5.88 -15.33
CA GLU A 35 10.46 6.34 -14.10
C GLU A 35 9.52 6.29 -12.89
N CYS A 36 8.27 6.73 -13.02
CA CYS A 36 7.29 6.63 -11.93
C CYS A 36 7.04 5.12 -11.61
N ARG A 37 6.99 4.24 -12.62
CA ARG A 37 6.86 2.78 -12.38
C ARG A 37 8.04 2.20 -11.61
N ASP A 38 9.26 2.57 -11.98
CA ASP A 38 10.47 2.03 -11.33
C ASP A 38 10.60 2.53 -9.88
N LYS A 39 10.31 3.82 -9.63
CA LYS A 39 10.21 4.37 -8.27
C LYS A 39 9.18 3.63 -7.42
N TYR A 40 8.03 3.28 -8.00
CA TYR A 40 6.99 2.51 -7.29
C TYR A 40 7.48 1.11 -6.94
N GLN A 41 8.07 0.40 -7.90
CA GLN A 41 8.60 -0.95 -7.68
C GLN A 41 9.75 -0.95 -6.66
N GLY A 42 10.64 0.05 -6.69
CA GLY A 42 11.69 0.23 -5.70
C GLY A 42 11.14 0.49 -4.30
N ALA A 43 10.14 1.38 -4.18
CA ALA A 43 9.47 1.67 -2.92
C ALA A 43 8.71 0.45 -2.36
N GLN A 44 8.03 -0.31 -3.21
CA GLN A 44 7.29 -1.51 -2.81
C GLN A 44 8.23 -2.62 -2.32
N LYS A 45 9.36 -2.84 -3.00
CA LYS A 45 10.39 -3.78 -2.53
C LYS A 45 10.97 -3.37 -1.17
N LYS A 46 11.13 -2.07 -0.91
CA LYS A 46 11.61 -1.56 0.38
C LYS A 46 10.56 -1.70 1.48
N GLN A 47 9.30 -1.42 1.18
CA GLN A 47 8.18 -1.60 2.11
C GLN A 47 8.05 -3.06 2.54
N ASN A 48 8.11 -4.01 1.61
CA ASN A 48 7.96 -5.43 1.93
C ASN A 48 9.02 -5.93 2.94
N ARG A 49 10.28 -5.45 2.82
CA ARG A 49 11.33 -5.80 3.79
C ARG A 49 11.06 -5.19 5.16
N SER A 50 10.63 -3.93 5.21
CA SER A 50 10.29 -3.25 6.47
C SER A 50 9.10 -3.91 7.17
N GLN A 51 8.08 -4.31 6.42
CA GLN A 51 6.90 -5.01 6.93
C GLN A 51 7.28 -6.38 7.50
N TRP A 52 8.16 -7.12 6.83
CA TRP A 52 8.61 -8.44 7.31
C TRP A 52 9.41 -8.33 8.62
N ILE A 53 10.29 -7.33 8.74
CA ILE A 53 11.04 -7.06 9.98
C ILE A 53 10.10 -6.67 11.12
N MET A 54 9.14 -5.78 10.86
CA MET A 54 8.15 -5.37 11.86
C MET A 54 7.30 -6.55 12.32
N MET A 55 6.89 -7.44 11.42
CA MET A 55 6.14 -8.64 11.76
C MET A 55 6.98 -9.62 12.58
N ALA A 56 8.25 -9.83 12.22
CA ALA A 56 9.16 -10.67 12.99
C ALA A 56 9.39 -10.14 14.41
N LEU A 57 9.52 -8.81 14.59
CA LEU A 57 9.62 -8.19 15.91
C LEU A 57 8.36 -8.36 16.75
N MET A 58 7.16 -8.17 16.16
CA MET A 58 5.89 -8.38 16.85
C MET A 58 5.75 -9.83 17.33
N ILE A 59 6.03 -10.80 16.46
CA ILE A 59 5.97 -12.22 16.82
C ILE A 59 7.01 -12.54 17.90
N GLY A 60 8.23 -12.01 17.76
CA GLY A 60 9.30 -12.17 18.75
C GLY A 60 8.89 -11.66 20.14
N MET A 61 8.29 -10.48 20.25
CA MET A 61 7.80 -9.96 21.54
C MET A 61 6.72 -10.84 22.16
N VAL A 62 5.76 -11.31 21.37
CA VAL A 62 4.70 -12.21 21.86
C VAL A 62 5.31 -13.50 22.41
N VAL A 63 6.22 -14.12 21.66
CA VAL A 63 6.91 -15.35 22.10
C VAL A 63 7.72 -15.11 23.38
N VAL A 64 8.40 -13.97 23.49
CA VAL A 64 9.16 -13.63 24.70
C VAL A 64 8.24 -13.52 25.92
N MET A 65 7.10 -12.85 25.79
CA MET A 65 6.15 -12.68 26.90
C MET A 65 5.44 -13.99 27.27
N THR A 66 5.05 -14.81 26.29
CA THR A 66 4.22 -15.99 26.56
C THR A 66 5.03 -17.25 26.84
N VAL A 67 6.26 -17.36 26.35
CA VAL A 67 7.09 -18.58 26.46
C VAL A 67 8.30 -18.36 27.34
N ILE A 68 9.08 -17.30 27.08
CA ILE A 68 10.36 -17.05 27.75
C ILE A 68 10.12 -16.56 29.18
N MET A 69 9.30 -15.51 29.38
CA MET A 69 9.04 -14.94 30.70
C MET A 69 8.52 -15.97 31.73
N PRO A 70 7.54 -16.85 31.43
CA PRO A 70 7.12 -17.89 32.38
C PRO A 70 8.14 -19.03 32.55
N MET A 71 9.03 -19.28 31.59
CA MET A 71 10.13 -20.24 31.76
C MET A 71 11.20 -19.72 32.74
N PHE A 72 11.48 -18.42 32.75
CA PHE A 72 12.51 -17.83 33.62
C PHE A 72 11.98 -17.40 35.00
N GLY A 73 10.66 -17.34 35.21
CA GLY A 73 10.04 -16.94 36.48
C GLY A 73 9.60 -18.08 37.41
N ASN A 74 9.71 -19.34 36.97
CA ASN A 74 9.35 -20.54 37.75
C ASN A 74 10.58 -21.28 38.32
N GLY A 75 11.72 -20.59 38.46
CA GLY A 75 12.96 -21.10 39.06
C GLY A 75 13.25 -20.49 40.42
#